data_AF-A0A4E0QPM4-F1
#
_entry.id   AF-A0A4E0QPM4-F1
#
_cell.length_a   1.000
_cell.length_b   1.000
_cell.length_c   1.000
_cell.angle_alpha   90.00
_cell.angle_beta   90.00
_cell.angle_gamma   90.00
#
_symmetry.space_group_name_H-M   'P 1'
#
loop_
_entity.id
_entity.type
_entity.pdbx_description
1 polymer ?
#
loop_
_entity_poly.entity_id
_entity_poly.type
_entity_poly.pdbx_seq_one_letter_code
_entity_poly.pdbx_strand_id
1 'polypeptide(L)'
;MIQNLKNKFAIAFFIMLTVTACEEAKMKQEGQLAVNAFLAEMSPELVRKIDKIKKEISLTEEKINKLSELKLKHPNYVGRIESSRRQWKVLQDKLKLSLKEIREVVESTYVTYELNKIQGGNQFKKISEQLLSSADSVLSSAGLTKNAIEQALNEVENPEVENKPVLDNITEPVKEPPPTINNKSFLCSNAKTSLADAHLNLMMMVISTDQAEQDALKREIYKASTQFENALATMHEIDNDEFTALQEIWIVYKNIRETQIIPAILAGYNDKALEIANGIQAERMKAMKGIIHCN
;
A
#
# COMPACT_ATOMS: atom_id res chain seq x y z
N MET A 1 -31.47 -48.43 -22.57
CA MET A 1 -32.24 -47.68 -21.55
C MET A 1 -31.34 -46.88 -20.59
N ILE A 2 -30.27 -47.47 -20.04
CA ILE A 2 -29.35 -46.83 -19.08
C ILE A 2 -28.61 -45.59 -19.64
N GLN A 3 -28.19 -45.62 -20.92
CA GLN A 3 -27.49 -44.49 -21.55
C GLN A 3 -28.35 -43.21 -21.63
N ASN A 4 -29.65 -43.37 -21.92
CA ASN A 4 -30.59 -42.25 -21.98
C ASN A 4 -30.88 -41.65 -20.61
N LEU A 5 -30.85 -42.46 -19.54
CA LEU A 5 -31.03 -41.98 -18.18
C LEU A 5 -29.81 -41.16 -17.71
N LYS A 6 -28.60 -41.62 -18.03
CA LYS A 6 -27.36 -40.88 -17.74
C LYS A 6 -27.30 -39.53 -18.47
N ASN A 7 -27.67 -39.49 -19.76
CA ASN A 7 -27.71 -38.23 -20.51
C ASN A 7 -28.76 -37.26 -19.95
N LYS A 8 -29.95 -37.74 -19.59
CA LYS A 8 -30.99 -36.88 -18.98
C LYS A 8 -30.57 -36.32 -17.62
N PHE A 9 -29.90 -37.13 -16.80
CA PHE A 9 -29.39 -36.68 -15.50
C PHE A 9 -28.26 -35.64 -15.65
N ALA A 10 -27.33 -35.85 -16.59
CA ALA A 10 -26.27 -34.90 -16.86
C ALA A 10 -26.80 -33.54 -17.36
N ILE A 11 -27.82 -33.55 -18.22
CA ILE A 11 -28.47 -32.32 -18.71
C ILE A 11 -29.20 -31.60 -17.57
N ALA A 12 -29.97 -32.31 -16.74
CA ALA A 12 -30.67 -31.70 -15.61
C ALA A 12 -29.69 -31.10 -14.57
N PHE A 13 -28.59 -31.80 -14.29
CA PHE A 13 -27.53 -31.31 -13.40
C PHE A 13 -26.83 -30.06 -13.98
N PHE A 14 -26.54 -30.05 -15.28
CA PHE A 14 -25.95 -28.89 -15.95
C PHE A 14 -26.90 -27.67 -15.91
N ILE A 15 -28.19 -27.87 -16.18
CA ILE A 15 -29.20 -26.80 -16.07
C ILE A 15 -29.25 -26.25 -14.64
N MET A 16 -29.26 -27.13 -13.63
CA MET A 16 -29.28 -26.71 -12.22
C MET A 16 -28.05 -25.87 -11.85
N LEU A 17 -26.84 -26.27 -12.29
CA LEU A 17 -25.60 -25.51 -12.07
C LEU A 17 -25.60 -24.15 -12.77
N THR A 18 -26.16 -24.06 -13.98
CA THR A 18 -26.23 -22.77 -14.70
C THR A 18 -27.20 -21.78 -14.06
N VAL A 19 -28.32 -22.27 -13.49
CA VAL A 19 -29.29 -21.41 -12.80
C VAL A 19 -28.69 -20.84 -11.51
N THR A 20 -27.99 -21.67 -10.71
CA THR A 20 -27.38 -21.20 -9.46
C THR A 20 -26.27 -20.18 -9.67
N ALA A 21 -25.43 -20.36 -10.71
CA ALA A 21 -24.37 -19.40 -11.02
C ALA A 21 -24.91 -18.04 -11.48
N CYS A 22 -26.05 -18.02 -12.16
CA CYS A 22 -26.69 -16.79 -12.63
C CYS A 22 -27.32 -15.99 -11.48
N GLU A 23 -27.90 -16.67 -10.48
CA GLU A 23 -28.48 -16.02 -9.29
C GLU A 23 -27.41 -15.38 -8.40
N GLU A 24 -26.27 -16.05 -8.21
CA GLU A 24 -25.16 -15.53 -7.40
C GLU A 24 -24.57 -14.22 -7.97
N ALA A 25 -24.39 -14.15 -9.29
CA ALA A 25 -23.91 -12.95 -9.97
C ALA A 25 -24.86 -11.76 -9.79
N LYS A 26 -26.17 -12.01 -9.88
CA LYS A 26 -27.20 -10.99 -9.70
C LYS A 26 -27.23 -10.46 -8.27
N MET A 27 -27.24 -11.35 -7.27
CA MET A 27 -27.21 -10.94 -5.85
C MET A 27 -25.95 -10.14 -5.52
N LYS A 28 -24.80 -10.52 -6.07
CA LYS A 28 -23.54 -9.78 -5.89
C LYS A 28 -23.62 -8.36 -6.48
N GLN A 29 -24.23 -8.20 -7.65
CA GLN A 29 -24.41 -6.89 -8.29
C GLN A 29 -25.36 -6.00 -7.47
N GLU A 30 -26.49 -6.54 -7.02
CA GLU A 30 -27.46 -5.80 -6.19
C GLU A 30 -26.83 -5.37 -4.86
N GLY A 31 -26.06 -6.25 -4.22
CA GLY A 31 -25.29 -5.92 -3.01
C GLY A 31 -24.29 -4.79 -3.22
N GLN A 32 -23.53 -4.82 -4.32
CA GLN A 32 -22.59 -3.74 -4.65
C GLN A 32 -23.29 -2.41 -4.92
N LEU A 33 -24.45 -2.42 -5.60
CA LEU A 33 -25.24 -1.21 -5.82
C LEU A 33 -25.72 -0.61 -4.50
N ALA A 34 -26.22 -1.44 -3.58
CA ALA A 34 -26.67 -1.00 -2.27
C ALA A 34 -25.53 -0.41 -1.42
N VAL A 35 -24.37 -1.07 -1.40
CA VAL A 35 -23.17 -0.56 -0.71
C VAL A 35 -22.71 0.78 -1.29
N ASN A 36 -22.71 0.94 -2.61
CA ASN A 36 -22.34 2.20 -3.25
C ASN A 36 -23.35 3.33 -2.94
N ALA A 37 -24.64 3.02 -2.90
CA ALA A 37 -25.68 3.99 -2.53
C ALA A 37 -25.52 4.43 -1.07
N PHE A 38 -25.36 3.47 -0.15
CA PHE A 38 -25.06 3.72 1.26
C PHE A 38 -23.83 4.61 1.44
N LEU A 39 -22.74 4.28 0.74
CA LEU A 39 -21.49 5.04 0.82
C LEU A 39 -21.66 6.48 0.31
N ALA A 40 -22.41 6.68 -0.78
CA ALA A 40 -22.68 8.00 -1.35
C ALA A 40 -23.56 8.86 -0.44
N GLU A 41 -24.52 8.25 0.25
CA GLU A 41 -25.38 8.93 1.22
C GLU A 41 -24.59 9.30 2.49
N MET A 42 -23.86 8.34 3.04
CA MET A 42 -23.28 8.47 4.38
C MET A 42 -21.91 9.16 4.39
N SER A 43 -21.13 9.05 3.31
CA SER A 43 -19.80 9.68 3.20
C SER A 43 -19.47 10.04 1.75
N PRO A 44 -20.08 11.09 1.19
CA PRO A 44 -19.82 11.52 -0.19
C PRO A 44 -18.35 11.93 -0.42
N GLU A 45 -17.65 12.38 0.61
CA GLU A 45 -16.22 12.66 0.52
C GLU A 45 -15.39 11.40 0.31
N LEU A 46 -15.72 10.30 0.99
CA LEU A 46 -15.02 9.03 0.82
C LEU A 46 -15.23 8.47 -0.59
N VAL A 47 -16.44 8.60 -1.16
CA VAL A 47 -16.71 8.30 -2.57
C VAL A 47 -15.76 9.08 -3.49
N ARG A 48 -15.63 10.39 -3.29
CA ARG A 48 -14.71 11.22 -4.09
C ARG A 48 -13.26 10.75 -3.98
N LYS A 49 -12.80 10.33 -2.80
CA LYS A 49 -11.43 9.82 -2.60
C LYS A 49 -11.22 8.46 -3.26
N ILE A 50 -12.20 7.56 -3.15
CA ILE A 50 -12.21 6.27 -3.86
C ILE A 50 -12.10 6.48 -5.37
N ASP A 51 -12.86 7.43 -5.92
CA ASP A 51 -12.81 7.73 -7.36
C ASP A 51 -11.47 8.36 -7.77
N LYS A 52 -10.86 9.19 -6.92
CA LYS A 52 -9.48 9.67 -7.13
C LYS A 52 -8.49 8.50 -7.16
N ILE A 53 -8.57 7.55 -6.23
CA ILE A 53 -7.69 6.36 -6.21
C ILE A 53 -7.87 5.54 -7.50
N LYS A 54 -9.11 5.30 -7.94
CA LYS A 54 -9.39 4.61 -9.23
C LYS A 54 -8.75 5.35 -10.41
N LYS A 55 -8.87 6.68 -10.44
CA LYS A 55 -8.27 7.50 -11.51
C LYS A 55 -6.76 7.39 -11.53
N GLU A 56 -6.10 7.43 -10.36
CA GLU A 56 -4.65 7.22 -10.25
C GLU A 56 -4.24 5.80 -10.69
N ILE A 57 -5.02 4.77 -10.36
CA ILE A 57 -4.79 3.40 -10.87
C ILE A 57 -4.80 3.38 -12.40
N SER A 58 -5.81 3.98 -13.04
CA SER A 58 -5.88 4.07 -14.50
C SER A 58 -4.70 4.84 -15.09
N LEU A 59 -4.28 5.94 -14.47
CA LEU A 59 -3.11 6.70 -14.90
C LEU A 59 -1.82 5.88 -14.81
N THR A 60 -1.63 5.13 -13.72
CA THR A 60 -0.45 4.26 -13.57
C THR A 60 -0.41 3.17 -14.64
N GLU A 61 -1.58 2.60 -15.01
CA GLU A 61 -1.69 1.61 -16.08
C GLU A 61 -1.28 2.19 -17.44
N GLU A 62 -1.77 3.38 -17.75
CA GLU A 62 -1.39 4.10 -18.96
C GLU A 62 0.13 4.36 -19.02
N LYS A 63 0.74 4.80 -17.91
CA LYS A 63 2.18 5.03 -17.82
C LYS A 63 3.00 3.76 -18.00
N ILE A 64 2.58 2.64 -17.39
CA ILE A 64 3.22 1.33 -17.57
C ILE A 64 3.18 0.89 -19.03
N ASN A 65 2.05 1.08 -19.71
CA ASN A 65 1.90 0.76 -21.13
C ASN A 65 2.82 1.63 -22.01
N LYS A 66 2.84 2.95 -21.79
CA LYS A 66 3.74 3.88 -22.48
C LYS A 66 5.21 3.54 -22.30
N LEU A 67 5.63 3.18 -21.09
CA LEU A 67 7.01 2.73 -20.82
C LEU A 67 7.34 1.43 -21.58
N SER A 68 6.37 0.52 -21.69
CA SER A 68 6.55 -0.71 -22.46
C SER A 68 6.74 -0.43 -23.96
N GLU A 69 6.03 0.54 -24.52
CA GLU A 69 6.24 1.00 -25.90
C GLU A 69 7.59 1.71 -26.09
N LEU A 70 7.97 2.59 -25.16
CA LEU A 70 9.25 3.29 -25.20
C LEU A 70 10.44 2.34 -25.16
N LYS A 71 10.34 1.25 -24.38
CA LYS A 71 11.36 0.20 -24.33
C LYS A 71 11.70 -0.36 -25.71
N LEU A 72 10.69 -0.52 -26.57
CA LEU A 72 10.89 -1.04 -27.94
C LEU A 72 11.59 -0.03 -28.85
N LYS A 73 11.33 1.27 -28.66
CA LYS A 73 11.88 2.36 -29.48
C LYS A 73 13.29 2.77 -29.07
N HIS A 74 13.66 2.56 -27.80
CA HIS A 74 14.89 3.08 -27.21
C HIS A 74 15.70 1.97 -26.50
N PRO A 75 16.31 1.04 -27.26
CA PRO A 75 17.01 -0.13 -26.69
C PRO A 75 18.17 0.25 -25.74
N ASN A 76 18.83 1.38 -25.98
CA ASN A 76 19.93 1.88 -25.13
C ASN A 76 19.47 2.31 -23.72
N TYR A 77 18.16 2.49 -23.50
CA TYR A 77 17.60 2.95 -22.23
C TYR A 77 16.76 1.87 -21.52
N VAL A 78 16.82 0.61 -21.99
CA VAL A 78 15.99 -0.50 -21.48
C VAL A 78 16.08 -0.66 -19.97
N GLY A 79 17.28 -0.55 -19.38
CA GLY A 79 17.47 -0.71 -17.94
C GLY A 79 16.65 0.31 -17.13
N ARG A 80 16.74 1.59 -17.49
CA ARG A 80 16.00 2.68 -16.80
C ARG A 80 14.50 2.57 -17.03
N ILE A 81 14.08 2.34 -18.27
CA ILE A 81 12.66 2.19 -18.62
C ILE A 81 12.03 1.03 -17.83
N GLU A 82 12.73 -0.10 -17.70
CA GLU A 82 12.26 -1.22 -16.89
C GLU A 82 12.23 -0.91 -15.40
N SER A 83 13.21 -0.16 -14.87
CA SER A 83 13.18 0.28 -13.47
C SER A 83 11.94 1.14 -13.20
N SER A 84 11.72 2.19 -14.00
CA SER A 84 10.53 3.05 -13.85
C SER A 84 9.23 2.26 -14.03
N ARG A 85 9.18 1.30 -14.98
CA ARG A 85 8.00 0.45 -15.17
C ARG A 85 7.69 -0.39 -13.94
N ARG A 86 8.70 -0.96 -13.28
CA ARG A 86 8.54 -1.69 -12.00
C ARG A 86 8.05 -0.77 -10.90
N GLN A 87 8.63 0.42 -10.74
CA GLN A 87 8.19 1.39 -9.73
C GLN A 87 6.71 1.80 -9.92
N TRP A 88 6.29 2.09 -11.16
CA TRP A 88 4.88 2.37 -11.47
C TRP A 88 3.98 1.17 -11.18
N LYS A 89 4.45 -0.06 -11.44
CA LYS A 89 3.69 -1.27 -11.15
C LYS A 89 3.48 -1.47 -9.64
N VAL A 90 4.53 -1.25 -8.84
CA VAL A 90 4.43 -1.28 -7.38
C VAL A 90 3.43 -0.24 -6.87
N LEU A 91 3.47 0.99 -7.41
CA LEU A 91 2.50 2.03 -7.07
C LEU A 91 1.05 1.61 -7.43
N GLN A 92 0.85 1.04 -8.62
CA GLN A 92 -0.46 0.54 -9.05
C GLN A 92 -1.00 -0.51 -8.08
N ASP A 93 -0.16 -1.48 -7.69
CA ASP A 93 -0.56 -2.58 -6.82
C ASP A 93 -0.92 -2.09 -5.42
N LYS A 94 -0.20 -1.07 -4.92
CA LYS A 94 -0.56 -0.37 -3.66
C LYS A 94 -1.93 0.28 -3.74
N LEU A 95 -2.18 1.08 -4.77
CA LEU A 95 -3.46 1.76 -4.95
C LEU A 95 -4.62 0.75 -5.04
N LYS A 96 -4.41 -0.36 -5.77
CA LYS A 96 -5.40 -1.46 -5.87
C LYS A 96 -5.65 -2.13 -4.52
N LEU A 97 -4.60 -2.38 -3.74
CA LEU A 97 -4.73 -2.96 -2.40
C LEU A 97 -5.50 -2.04 -1.46
N SER A 98 -5.14 -0.77 -1.38
CA SER A 98 -5.84 0.20 -0.53
C SER A 98 -7.30 0.38 -0.93
N LEU A 99 -7.60 0.40 -2.23
CA LEU A 99 -8.98 0.44 -2.73
C LEU A 99 -9.77 -0.80 -2.29
N LYS A 100 -9.15 -1.99 -2.32
CA LYS A 100 -9.76 -3.23 -1.87
C LYS A 100 -10.03 -3.19 -0.36
N GLU A 101 -9.05 -2.81 0.45
CA GLU A 101 -9.20 -2.71 1.91
C GLU A 101 -10.31 -1.73 2.31
N ILE A 102 -10.37 -0.55 1.68
CA ILE A 102 -11.45 0.41 1.90
C ILE A 102 -12.82 -0.21 1.58
N ARG A 103 -12.93 -0.93 0.46
CA ARG A 103 -14.20 -1.58 0.07
C ARG A 103 -14.63 -2.66 1.05
N GLU A 104 -13.71 -3.53 1.48
CA GLU A 104 -14.01 -4.60 2.45
C GLU A 104 -14.53 -4.02 3.77
N VAL A 105 -13.93 -2.93 4.27
CA VAL A 105 -14.40 -2.25 5.48
C VAL A 105 -15.78 -1.62 5.26
N VAL A 106 -16.02 -0.96 4.12
CA VAL A 106 -17.33 -0.36 3.81
C VAL A 106 -18.41 -1.43 3.69
N GLU A 107 -18.14 -2.54 3.00
CA GLU A 107 -19.08 -3.66 2.84
C GLU A 107 -19.44 -4.29 4.20
N SER A 108 -18.45 -4.55 5.05
CA SER A 108 -18.68 -5.07 6.41
C SER A 108 -19.51 -4.10 7.28
N THR A 109 -19.22 -2.80 7.17
CA THR A 109 -19.95 -1.78 7.93
C THR A 109 -21.38 -1.60 7.43
N TYR A 110 -21.62 -1.73 6.12
CA TYR A 110 -22.95 -1.73 5.54
C TYR A 110 -23.81 -2.88 6.08
N VAL A 111 -23.26 -4.09 6.18
CA VAL A 111 -23.98 -5.22 6.80
C VAL A 111 -24.36 -4.91 8.25
N THR A 112 -23.44 -4.32 9.02
CA THR A 112 -23.71 -3.90 10.41
C THR A 112 -24.80 -2.82 10.48
N TYR A 113 -24.79 -1.88 9.54
CA TYR A 113 -25.84 -0.87 9.40
C TYR A 113 -27.21 -1.49 9.11
N GLU A 114 -27.31 -2.45 8.20
CA GLU A 114 -28.60 -3.10 7.91
C GLU A 114 -29.14 -3.90 9.11
N LEU A 115 -28.26 -4.48 9.93
CA LEU A 115 -28.66 -5.18 11.16
C LEU A 115 -29.13 -4.22 12.26
N ASN A 116 -28.54 -3.04 12.36
CA ASN A 116 -28.90 -2.02 13.34
C ASN A 116 -28.65 -0.61 12.80
N LYS A 117 -29.66 -0.03 12.15
CA LYS A 117 -29.53 1.23 11.41
C LYS A 117 -29.01 2.39 12.25
N ILE A 118 -29.47 2.49 13.51
CA ILE A 118 -29.08 3.59 14.41
C ILE A 118 -27.62 3.42 14.85
N GLN A 119 -27.26 2.26 15.38
CA GLN A 119 -25.90 2.02 15.88
C GLN A 119 -24.88 1.95 14.73
N GLY A 120 -25.22 1.28 13.65
CA GLY A 120 -24.37 1.13 12.48
C GLY A 120 -24.13 2.45 11.75
N GLY A 121 -25.11 3.37 11.73
CA GLY A 121 -24.89 4.72 11.19
C GLY A 121 -23.83 5.50 11.97
N ASN A 122 -23.90 5.46 13.30
CA ASN A 122 -22.91 6.10 14.17
C ASN A 122 -21.51 5.46 14.04
N GLN A 123 -21.44 4.13 13.97
CA GLN A 123 -20.19 3.41 13.74
C GLN A 123 -19.58 3.74 12.39
N PHE A 124 -20.40 3.77 11.33
CA PHE A 124 -19.94 4.11 9.99
C PHE A 124 -19.37 5.53 9.94
N LYS A 125 -19.99 6.50 10.61
CA LYS A 125 -19.45 7.87 10.68
C LYS A 125 -18.00 7.87 11.20
N LYS A 126 -17.74 7.21 12.34
CA LYS A 126 -16.38 7.07 12.92
C LYS A 126 -15.41 6.37 11.96
N ILE A 127 -15.84 5.25 11.38
CA ILE A 127 -15.02 4.47 10.44
C ILE A 127 -14.72 5.28 9.17
N SER A 128 -15.67 6.06 8.67
CA SER A 128 -15.51 6.85 7.45
C SER A 128 -14.43 7.91 7.59
N GLU A 129 -14.25 8.52 8.76
CA GLU A 129 -13.17 9.47 9.04
C GLU A 129 -11.80 8.77 9.00
N GLN A 130 -11.69 7.54 9.52
CA GLN A 130 -10.47 6.73 9.45
C GLN A 130 -10.15 6.33 8.00
N LEU A 131 -11.17 5.91 7.24
CA LEU A 131 -11.02 5.56 5.83
C LEU A 131 -10.64 6.76 4.97
N LEU A 132 -11.17 7.94 5.27
CA LEU A 132 -10.78 9.21 4.63
C LEU A 132 -9.30 9.52 4.88
N SER A 133 -8.85 9.44 6.13
CA SER A 133 -7.44 9.65 6.50
C SER A 133 -6.51 8.64 5.80
N SER A 134 -6.90 7.36 5.77
CA SER A 134 -6.18 6.31 5.05
C SER A 134 -6.10 6.61 3.55
N ALA A 135 -7.22 6.99 2.92
CA ALA A 135 -7.26 7.34 1.51
C ALA A 135 -6.38 8.56 1.19
N ASP A 136 -6.33 9.56 2.07
CA ASP A 136 -5.47 10.74 1.91
C ASP A 136 -3.99 10.40 2.04
N SER A 137 -3.63 9.54 3.00
CA SER A 137 -2.27 9.02 3.12
C SER A 137 -1.83 8.31 1.83
N VAL A 138 -2.68 7.43 1.30
CA VAL A 138 -2.41 6.69 0.06
C VAL A 138 -2.26 7.63 -1.14
N LEU A 139 -3.16 8.61 -1.30
CA LEU A 139 -3.09 9.58 -2.41
C LEU A 139 -1.85 10.48 -2.30
N SER A 140 -1.47 10.90 -1.10
CA SER A 140 -0.26 11.70 -0.86
C SER A 140 1.00 10.89 -1.19
N SER A 141 1.10 9.66 -0.68
CA SER A 141 2.20 8.73 -0.97
C SER A 141 2.31 8.43 -2.47
N ALA A 142 1.17 8.26 -3.15
CA ALA A 142 1.12 8.10 -4.60
C ALA A 142 1.64 9.32 -5.36
N GLY A 143 1.28 10.53 -4.92
CA GLY A 143 1.78 11.77 -5.50
C GLY A 143 3.29 11.92 -5.37
N LEU A 144 3.85 11.63 -4.19
CA LEU A 144 5.30 11.66 -3.97
C LEU A 144 6.04 10.63 -4.82
N THR A 145 5.54 9.39 -4.84
CA THR A 145 6.12 8.30 -5.63
C THR A 145 6.09 8.64 -7.12
N LYS A 146 4.96 9.14 -7.62
CA LYS A 146 4.82 9.59 -9.00
C LYS A 146 5.85 10.66 -9.36
N ASN A 147 5.96 11.71 -8.53
CA ASN A 147 6.91 12.80 -8.78
C ASN A 147 8.36 12.29 -8.81
N ALA A 148 8.73 11.38 -7.90
CA ALA A 148 10.05 10.77 -7.87
C ALA A 148 10.34 9.97 -9.16
N ILE A 149 9.37 9.18 -9.64
CA ILE A 149 9.53 8.42 -10.88
C ILE A 149 9.65 9.36 -12.09
N GLU A 150 8.83 10.42 -12.15
CA GLU A 150 8.85 11.39 -13.24
C GLU A 150 10.15 12.21 -13.27
N GLN A 151 10.68 12.58 -12.10
CA GLN A 151 11.99 13.24 -11.99
C GLN A 151 13.14 12.36 -12.50
N ALA A 152 13.17 11.09 -12.07
CA ALA A 152 14.20 10.14 -12.50
C ALA A 152 14.22 9.89 -14.03
N LEU A 153 13.08 10.10 -14.70
CA LEU A 153 12.97 10.02 -16.15
C LEU A 153 13.47 11.30 -16.87
N ASN A 154 13.32 12.48 -16.25
CA ASN A 154 13.66 13.77 -16.87
C ASN A 154 15.13 14.17 -16.74
N GLU A 155 15.85 13.69 -15.72
CA GLU A 155 17.29 14.01 -15.50
C GLU A 155 18.24 13.48 -16.60
N VAL A 156 17.71 12.85 -17.67
CA VAL A 156 18.48 12.21 -18.74
C VAL A 156 18.65 13.08 -19.98
N GLU A 157 17.84 14.14 -20.14
CA GLU A 157 17.92 15.01 -21.33
C GLU A 157 19.07 16.02 -21.28
N ASN A 158 19.85 16.08 -20.19
CA ASN A 158 20.95 17.05 -20.08
C ASN A 158 22.22 16.42 -19.46
N PRO A 159 23.02 15.67 -20.23
CA PRO A 159 24.24 15.04 -19.72
C PRO A 159 25.46 15.97 -19.59
N GLU A 160 25.30 17.30 -19.68
CA GLU A 160 26.42 18.24 -19.54
C GLU A 160 26.25 19.24 -18.39
N VAL A 161 27.40 19.52 -17.77
CA VAL A 161 27.72 20.56 -16.76
C VAL A 161 27.54 20.10 -15.31
N GLU A 162 28.48 20.16 -14.37
CA GLU A 162 29.92 20.41 -14.31
C GLU A 162 30.29 20.24 -12.82
N ASN A 163 31.47 19.69 -12.53
CA ASN A 163 32.01 19.62 -11.17
C ASN A 163 32.12 21.00 -10.51
N LYS A 164 31.42 21.25 -9.40
CA LYS A 164 31.84 22.25 -8.41
C LYS A 164 31.35 21.92 -7.00
N PRO A 165 32.22 21.95 -5.97
CA PRO A 165 31.80 21.76 -4.59
C PRO A 165 31.24 23.08 -4.04
N VAL A 166 29.99 23.04 -3.56
CA VAL A 166 29.39 24.14 -2.79
C VAL A 166 29.39 23.74 -1.31
N LEU A 167 30.28 24.38 -0.58
CA LEU A 167 30.21 24.60 0.85
C LEU A 167 29.22 25.74 1.07
N ASP A 168 28.18 25.56 1.90
CA ASP A 168 27.85 26.53 2.96
C ASP A 168 26.64 26.12 3.81
N ASN A 169 26.81 26.45 5.10
CA ASN A 169 25.90 26.53 6.23
C ASN A 169 24.39 26.57 5.95
N ILE A 170 23.65 25.73 6.68
CA ILE A 170 22.22 25.94 6.97
C ILE A 170 22.04 25.90 8.49
N THR A 171 21.70 27.06 9.04
CA THR A 171 21.18 27.26 10.39
C THR A 171 19.80 26.61 10.50
N GLU A 172 19.59 25.79 11.52
CA GLU A 172 18.31 25.13 11.81
C GLU A 172 17.19 26.14 12.15
N PRO A 173 15.97 25.99 11.59
CA PRO A 173 14.81 26.71 12.08
C PRO A 173 14.26 26.04 13.35
N VAL A 174 13.98 26.86 14.35
CA VAL A 174 13.37 26.51 15.62
C VAL A 174 12.09 25.70 15.40
N LYS A 175 12.07 24.45 15.89
CA LYS A 175 10.89 23.59 15.91
C LYS A 175 9.96 24.00 17.05
N GLU A 176 8.80 24.55 16.73
CA GLU A 176 7.66 24.52 17.65
C GLU A 176 7.14 23.09 17.79
N PRO A 177 6.77 22.64 19.00
CA PRO A 177 6.28 21.29 19.21
C PRO A 177 4.90 21.11 18.54
N PRO A 178 4.69 20.02 17.78
CA PRO A 178 3.40 19.74 17.14
C PRO A 178 2.32 19.46 18.19
N PRO A 179 1.05 19.83 17.93
CA PRO A 179 -0.05 19.63 18.85
C PRO A 179 -0.27 18.14 19.16
N THR A 180 -0.32 17.81 20.45
CA THR A 180 -0.59 16.47 20.97
C THR A 180 -2.06 16.09 20.76
N ILE A 181 -2.34 15.39 19.66
CA ILE A 181 -3.63 14.75 19.42
C ILE A 181 -3.52 13.29 19.85
N ASN A 182 -3.89 13.00 21.09
CA ASN A 182 -3.81 11.67 21.74
C ASN A 182 -4.95 10.74 21.28
N ASN A 183 -5.21 10.65 19.98
CA ASN A 183 -6.20 9.72 19.44
C ASN A 183 -5.52 8.39 19.11
N LYS A 184 -5.74 7.34 19.92
CA LYS A 184 -5.24 5.96 19.71
C LYS A 184 -5.36 5.50 18.25
N SER A 185 -6.50 5.78 17.60
CA SER A 185 -6.73 5.42 16.20
C SER A 185 -5.77 6.12 15.23
N PHE A 186 -5.44 7.38 15.49
CA PHE A 186 -4.52 8.16 14.65
C PHE A 186 -3.10 7.62 14.79
N LEU A 187 -2.67 7.33 16.02
CA LEU A 187 -1.36 6.74 16.30
C LEU A 187 -1.19 5.37 15.63
N CYS A 188 -2.20 4.50 15.73
CA CYS A 188 -2.15 3.20 15.06
C CYS A 188 -2.12 3.33 13.52
N SER A 189 -2.87 4.28 12.94
CA SER A 189 -2.83 4.56 11.50
C SER A 189 -1.44 5.02 11.05
N ASN A 190 -0.79 5.89 11.84
CA ASN A 190 0.56 6.37 11.56
C ASN A 190 1.59 5.23 11.62
N ALA A 191 1.48 4.33 12.62
CA ALA A 191 2.35 3.17 12.69
C ALA A 191 2.15 2.24 11.50
N LYS A 192 0.90 1.93 11.12
CA LYS A 192 0.63 1.10 9.92
C LYS A 192 1.24 1.68 8.66
N THR A 193 1.05 2.99 8.46
CA THR A 193 1.57 3.72 7.29
C THR A 193 3.09 3.68 7.28
N SER A 194 3.73 4.09 8.37
CA SER A 194 5.20 4.14 8.48
C SER A 194 5.84 2.77 8.32
N LEU A 195 5.22 1.73 8.86
CA LEU A 195 5.68 0.35 8.71
C LEU A 195 5.59 -0.12 7.25
N ALA A 196 4.47 0.20 6.56
CA ALA A 196 4.29 -0.11 5.14
C ALA A 196 5.27 0.66 4.24
N ASP A 197 5.58 1.91 4.58
CA ASP A 197 6.54 2.74 3.85
C ASP A 197 7.98 2.22 4.02
N ALA A 198 8.38 1.86 5.24
CA ALA A 198 9.69 1.26 5.50
C ALA A 198 9.89 -0.03 4.68
N HIS A 199 8.84 -0.87 4.58
CA HIS A 199 8.88 -2.08 3.76
C HIS A 199 8.92 -1.78 2.27
N LEU A 200 8.12 -0.81 1.79
CA LEU A 200 8.17 -0.42 0.38
C LEU A 200 9.57 0.04 0.00
N ASN A 201 10.14 0.98 0.76
CA ASN A 201 11.43 1.55 0.42
C ASN A 201 12.52 0.47 0.43
N LEU A 202 12.41 -0.52 1.31
CA LEU A 202 13.26 -1.71 1.27
C LEU A 202 13.09 -2.51 -0.02
N MET A 203 11.86 -2.79 -0.44
CA MET A 203 11.59 -3.52 -1.69
C MET A 203 12.07 -2.76 -2.93
N MET A 204 11.89 -1.43 -2.96
CA MET A 204 12.45 -0.59 -4.02
C MET A 204 13.97 -0.64 -4.02
N MET A 205 14.59 -0.63 -2.84
CA MET A 205 16.05 -0.70 -2.71
C MET A 205 16.58 -2.04 -3.22
N VAL A 206 15.89 -3.14 -2.93
CA VAL A 206 16.23 -4.49 -3.41
C VAL A 206 16.22 -4.59 -4.93
N ILE A 207 15.27 -3.95 -5.59
CA ILE A 207 15.12 -4.06 -7.05
C ILE A 207 15.91 -3.00 -7.84
N SER A 208 16.42 -1.97 -7.16
CA SER A 208 17.28 -0.96 -7.77
C SER A 208 18.70 -1.51 -7.95
N THR A 209 19.31 -1.17 -9.08
CA THR A 209 20.72 -1.42 -9.37
C THR A 209 21.56 -0.14 -9.33
N ASP A 210 20.93 1.00 -9.03
CA ASP A 210 21.60 2.30 -8.98
C ASP A 210 21.99 2.62 -7.54
N GLN A 211 23.28 2.88 -7.31
CA GLN A 211 23.80 3.09 -5.95
C GLN A 211 23.23 4.37 -5.31
N ALA A 212 23.05 5.44 -6.08
CA ALA A 212 22.51 6.70 -5.56
C ALA A 212 21.03 6.55 -5.17
N GLU A 213 20.26 5.83 -5.97
CA GLU A 213 18.88 5.45 -5.66
C GLU A 213 18.81 4.56 -4.42
N GLN A 214 19.67 3.53 -4.31
CA GLN A 214 19.76 2.69 -3.12
C GLN A 214 20.07 3.50 -1.86
N ASP A 215 20.99 4.47 -1.93
CA ASP A 215 21.33 5.35 -0.81
C ASP A 215 20.17 6.29 -0.43
N ALA A 216 19.43 6.80 -1.41
CA ALA A 216 18.23 7.59 -1.16
C ALA A 216 17.13 6.76 -0.50
N LEU A 217 16.89 5.55 -1.00
CA LEU A 217 15.92 4.62 -0.45
C LEU A 217 16.30 4.19 0.96
N LYS A 218 17.58 3.96 1.24
CA LYS A 218 18.09 3.70 2.59
C LYS A 218 17.73 4.82 3.57
N ARG A 219 17.85 6.09 3.17
CA ARG A 219 17.43 7.23 3.99
C ARG A 219 15.93 7.22 4.27
N GLU A 220 15.10 6.95 3.26
CA GLU A 220 13.64 6.90 3.43
C GLU A 220 13.21 5.68 4.27
N ILE A 221 13.90 4.54 4.19
CA ILE A 221 13.72 3.40 5.11
C ILE A 221 13.94 3.85 6.55
N TYR A 222 15.03 4.57 6.83
CA TYR A 222 15.36 5.03 8.18
C TYR A 222 14.35 6.06 8.71
N LYS A 223 13.96 7.01 7.88
CA LYS A 223 12.93 7.99 8.21
C LYS A 223 11.59 7.32 8.56
N ALA A 224 11.12 6.39 7.73
CA ALA A 224 9.90 5.64 7.99
C ALA A 224 10.01 4.77 9.26
N SER A 225 11.18 4.16 9.50
CA SER A 225 11.47 3.46 10.75
C SER A 225 11.35 4.36 11.98
N THR A 226 11.92 5.56 11.94
CA THR A 226 11.83 6.52 13.04
C THR A 226 10.37 6.97 13.27
N GLN A 227 9.61 7.20 12.21
CA GLN A 227 8.18 7.53 12.33
C GLN A 227 7.38 6.40 12.98
N PHE A 228 7.66 5.15 12.60
CA PHE A 228 7.05 3.97 13.23
C PHE A 228 7.39 3.90 14.71
N GLU A 229 8.67 4.07 15.06
CA GLU A 229 9.14 4.04 16.46
C GLU A 229 8.54 5.16 17.30
N ASN A 230 8.39 6.36 16.75
CA ASN A 230 7.73 7.47 17.43
C ASN A 230 6.25 7.17 17.68
N ALA A 231 5.57 6.56 16.69
CA ALA A 231 4.18 6.13 16.84
C ALA A 231 4.05 5.03 17.92
N LEU A 232 4.99 4.07 17.96
CA LEU A 232 5.05 3.05 19.02
C LEU A 232 5.30 3.68 20.39
N ALA A 233 6.27 4.58 20.52
CA ALA A 233 6.58 5.23 21.80
C ALA A 233 5.37 5.96 22.38
N THR A 234 4.54 6.57 21.52
CA THR A 234 3.31 7.25 21.94
C THR A 234 2.17 6.26 22.26
N MET A 235 2.22 5.04 21.71
CA MET A 235 1.25 3.97 22.00
C MET A 235 1.55 3.17 23.27
N HIS A 236 2.74 3.28 23.84
CA HIS A 236 3.17 2.52 25.02
C HIS A 236 2.26 2.69 26.25
N GLU A 237 1.43 3.73 26.29
CA GLU A 237 0.51 4.03 27.39
C GLU A 237 -0.80 3.19 27.38
N ILE A 238 -0.99 2.27 26.44
CA ILE A 238 -2.34 1.80 26.06
C ILE A 238 -2.59 0.28 26.22
N ASP A 239 -1.57 -0.60 26.17
CA ASP A 239 -1.69 -2.05 26.46
C ASP A 239 -0.29 -2.70 26.51
N ASN A 240 0.00 -3.62 27.44
CA ASN A 240 1.40 -3.98 27.76
C ASN A 240 1.94 -5.22 27.01
N ASP A 241 1.15 -6.29 26.87
CA ASP A 241 1.67 -7.57 26.36
C ASP A 241 1.79 -7.60 24.82
N GLU A 242 0.75 -7.14 24.10
CA GLU A 242 0.77 -7.03 22.63
C GLU A 242 1.82 -6.01 22.16
N PHE A 243 1.99 -4.92 22.91
CA PHE A 243 2.99 -3.91 22.61
C PHE A 243 4.42 -4.45 22.76
N THR A 244 4.68 -5.23 23.81
CA THR A 244 5.98 -5.90 24.01
C THR A 244 6.27 -6.85 22.85
N ALA A 245 5.31 -7.69 22.46
CA ALA A 245 5.45 -8.59 21.31
C ALA A 245 5.74 -7.81 20.01
N LEU A 246 5.07 -6.68 19.79
CA LEU A 246 5.30 -5.82 18.63
C LEU A 246 6.73 -5.25 18.62
N GLN A 247 7.23 -4.77 19.76
CA GLN A 247 8.59 -4.25 19.89
C GLN A 247 9.64 -5.33 19.64
N GLU A 248 9.44 -6.54 20.17
CA GLU A 248 10.35 -7.66 19.94
C GLU A 248 10.42 -8.04 18.46
N ILE A 249 9.26 -8.15 17.79
CA ILE A 249 9.21 -8.44 16.35
C ILE A 249 9.88 -7.31 15.55
N TRP A 250 9.65 -6.04 15.93
CA TRP A 250 10.26 -4.89 15.29
C TRP A 250 11.78 -4.87 15.40
N ILE A 251 12.33 -5.19 16.58
CA ILE A 251 13.78 -5.27 16.80
C ILE A 251 14.38 -6.33 15.87
N VAL A 252 13.79 -7.51 15.81
CA VAL A 252 14.27 -8.59 14.93
C VAL A 252 14.12 -8.20 13.45
N TYR A 253 13.01 -7.56 13.09
CA TYR A 253 12.75 -7.05 11.75
C TYR A 253 13.86 -6.09 11.31
N LYS A 254 14.16 -5.06 12.12
CA LYS A 254 15.26 -4.11 11.86
C LYS A 254 16.61 -4.81 11.79
N ASN A 255 16.91 -5.69 12.74
CA ASN A 255 18.22 -6.33 12.80
C ASN A 255 18.55 -7.09 11.51
N ILE A 256 17.59 -7.88 10.99
CA ILE A 256 17.79 -8.61 9.73
C ILE A 256 17.91 -7.64 8.54
N ARG A 257 17.14 -6.54 8.53
CA ARG A 257 17.27 -5.50 7.51
C ARG A 257 18.68 -4.92 7.49
N GLU A 258 19.22 -4.51 8.63
CA GLU A 258 20.53 -3.86 8.74
C GLU A 258 21.70 -4.82 8.53
N THR A 259 21.58 -6.08 8.98
CA THR A 259 22.70 -7.03 9.00
C THR A 259 22.73 -7.99 7.82
N GLN A 260 21.61 -8.20 7.14
CA GLN A 260 21.51 -9.18 6.05
C GLN A 260 21.03 -8.54 4.75
N ILE A 261 19.90 -7.84 4.76
CA ILE A 261 19.27 -7.37 3.51
C ILE A 261 20.04 -6.20 2.92
N ILE A 262 20.19 -5.10 3.66
CA ILE A 262 20.90 -3.91 3.17
C ILE A 262 22.34 -4.27 2.74
N PRO A 263 23.13 -5.02 3.51
CA PRO A 263 24.45 -5.46 3.07
C PRO A 263 24.43 -6.31 1.80
N ALA A 264 23.44 -7.22 1.65
CA ALA A 264 23.31 -8.02 0.43
C ALA A 264 23.00 -7.14 -0.78
N ILE A 265 22.12 -6.14 -0.65
CA ILE A 265 21.82 -5.17 -1.73
C ILE A 265 23.09 -4.41 -2.14
N LEU A 266 23.81 -3.86 -1.16
CA LEU A 266 25.02 -3.06 -1.40
C LEU A 266 26.17 -3.89 -1.98
N ALA A 267 26.16 -5.20 -1.75
CA ALA A 267 27.09 -6.15 -2.36
C ALA A 267 26.62 -6.66 -3.73
N GLY A 268 25.49 -6.17 -4.26
CA GLY A 268 24.91 -6.58 -5.54
C GLY A 268 24.18 -7.93 -5.51
N TYR A 269 24.00 -8.54 -4.34
CA TYR A 269 23.27 -9.81 -4.15
C TYR A 269 21.76 -9.59 -4.02
N ASN A 270 21.15 -8.92 -5.00
CA ASN A 270 19.76 -8.51 -4.96
C ASN A 270 18.77 -9.69 -4.89
N ASP A 271 19.06 -10.83 -5.54
CA ASP A 271 18.20 -12.02 -5.47
C ASP A 271 18.14 -12.61 -4.05
N LYS A 272 19.29 -12.66 -3.37
CA LYS A 272 19.36 -13.09 -1.97
C LYS A 272 18.65 -12.10 -1.04
N ALA A 273 18.84 -10.80 -1.27
CA ALA A 273 18.15 -9.77 -0.53
C ALA A 273 16.62 -9.88 -0.69
N LEU A 274 16.16 -10.16 -1.91
CA LEU A 274 14.76 -10.35 -2.25
C LEU A 274 14.16 -11.60 -1.60
N GLU A 275 14.89 -12.71 -1.59
CA GLU A 275 14.47 -13.95 -0.90
C GLU A 275 14.24 -13.71 0.60
N ILE A 276 15.17 -13.04 1.28
CA ILE A 276 15.06 -12.74 2.71
C ILE A 276 13.91 -11.75 2.98
N ALA A 277 13.76 -10.72 2.12
CA ALA A 277 12.72 -9.70 2.22
C ALA A 277 11.30 -10.28 2.02
N ASN A 278 11.13 -11.17 1.05
CA ASN A 278 9.84 -11.83 0.76
C ASN A 278 9.54 -13.02 1.67
N GLY A 279 10.55 -13.63 2.28
CA GLY A 279 10.38 -14.73 3.21
C GLY A 279 10.14 -14.23 4.64
N ILE A 280 11.16 -14.39 5.49
CA ILE A 280 11.01 -14.19 6.93
C ILE A 280 10.68 -12.73 7.32
N GLN A 281 11.04 -11.75 6.51
CA GLN A 281 10.65 -10.35 6.75
C GLN A 281 9.17 -10.08 6.46
N ALA A 282 8.62 -10.66 5.38
CA ALA A 282 7.21 -10.54 5.05
C ALA A 282 6.31 -11.17 6.14
N GLU A 283 6.71 -12.33 6.69
CA GLU A 283 5.98 -12.95 7.81
C GLU A 283 6.00 -12.09 9.08
N ARG A 284 7.14 -11.48 9.41
CA ARG A 284 7.21 -10.52 10.53
C ARG A 284 6.40 -9.26 10.29
N MET A 285 6.43 -8.73 9.07
CA MET A 285 5.59 -7.62 8.65
C MET A 285 4.10 -7.94 8.85
N LYS A 286 3.66 -9.13 8.43
CA LYS A 286 2.30 -9.62 8.62
C LYS A 286 1.95 -9.74 10.11
N ALA A 287 2.85 -10.29 10.93
CA ALA A 287 2.66 -10.38 12.37
C ALA A 287 2.51 -9.00 13.03
N MET A 288 3.40 -8.05 12.73
CA MET A 288 3.30 -6.68 13.25
C MET A 288 1.99 -6.00 12.84
N LYS A 289 1.58 -6.12 11.57
CA LYS A 289 0.27 -5.60 11.11
C LYS A 289 -0.91 -6.24 11.84
N GLY A 290 -0.81 -7.54 12.13
CA GLY A 290 -1.80 -8.28 12.92
C GLY A 290 -1.78 -7.95 14.41
N ILE A 291 -0.73 -7.33 14.95
CA ILE A 291 -0.74 -6.83 16.33
C ILE A 291 -1.25 -5.39 16.38
N ILE A 292 -0.96 -4.58 15.35
CA ILE A 292 -1.48 -3.21 15.24
C ILE A 292 -2.97 -3.28 14.85
N HIS A 293 -3.84 -3.74 15.74
CA HIS A 293 -5.29 -3.67 15.57
C HIS A 293 -5.81 -2.29 15.99
N CYS A 294 -6.57 -1.65 15.11
CA CYS A 294 -7.20 -0.35 15.36
C CYS A 294 -8.70 -0.58 15.55
N ASN A 295 -9.14 -0.74 16.80
CA ASN A 295 -10.57 -0.75 17.17
C ASN A 295 -11.01 0.65 17.66
#